data_AF-A0A4Q4XDH0-F1
#
_entry.id   AF-A0A4Q4XDH0-F1
#
_cell.length_a   1.000
_cell.length_b   1.000
_cell.length_c   1.000
_cell.angle_alpha   90.00
_cell.angle_beta   90.00
_cell.angle_gamma   90.00
#
_symmetry.space_group_name_H-M   'P 1'
#
loop_
_entity.id
_entity.type
_entity.pdbx_description
1 polymer ?
#
loop_
_entity_poly.entity_id
_entity_poly.type
_entity_poly.pdbx_seq_one_letter_code
_entity_poly.pdbx_strand_id
1 'polypeptide(L)'
;MTALSTPTLPPQVAADASDGWLIQCCERGWLPDGLVRAGMRALMRQRLRDEGLNDGELRSRRFNALLDELHGSPIAIETDAANTQHYELPPAFFEAHLGPQLKYSCALYPNGNETLAEAEEAMFACYAERASLADGQCILDLGCGWGSLSLWMAKRYPNARIVALSNSRGQRSWIEARAAERGLTNLTVHTGNIVDFDFAEMPKGGLFDRVVSIEMFEHMKNYGLLLGKIARWMRPDAVLFVHIFAHRTLAYHFQVQDGTDWMSKYFFTGGTMPSEALLLEFQDDLRMARHWWVSGMHYARTADHWLANLDAARDRLMPVFIQTYGKPQAAVWFQRWRMFYLAVSTLFGYADGNEWGVAHYRFVKR
;
A
#
# COMPACT_ATOMS: atom_id res chain seq x y z
N MET A 1 5.23 -12.71 35.62
CA MET A 1 4.53 -11.41 35.63
C MET A 1 5.45 -10.42 34.93
N THR A 2 5.38 -10.36 33.61
CA THR A 2 6.23 -9.50 32.78
C THR A 2 5.35 -8.34 32.34
N ALA A 3 5.69 -7.14 32.79
CA ALA A 3 4.95 -5.93 32.54
C ALA A 3 4.82 -5.70 31.03
N LEU A 4 3.58 -5.65 30.54
CA LEU A 4 3.25 -5.18 29.20
C LEU A 4 3.72 -3.72 29.12
N SER A 5 4.76 -3.46 28.33
CA SER A 5 5.19 -2.10 28.02
C SER A 5 4.05 -1.37 27.32
N THR A 6 3.56 -0.32 27.98
CA THR A 6 2.54 0.58 27.46
C THR A 6 3.07 1.17 26.13
N PRO A 7 2.35 1.07 25.01
CA PRO A 7 2.79 1.70 23.77
C PRO A 7 2.90 3.21 24.00
N THR A 8 4.08 3.75 23.72
CA THR A 8 4.35 5.19 23.74
C THR A 8 3.41 5.84 22.72
N LEU A 9 2.55 6.75 23.19
CA LEU A 9 1.68 7.54 22.31
C LEU A 9 2.55 8.29 21.30
N PRO A 10 2.16 8.32 20.02
CA PRO A 10 2.89 9.10 19.02
C PRO A 10 2.89 10.58 19.42
N PRO A 11 3.92 11.35 19.01
CA PRO A 11 3.91 12.78 19.18
C PRO A 11 2.62 13.34 18.56
N GLN A 12 1.85 14.07 19.37
CA GLN A 12 0.65 14.76 18.91
C GLN A 12 1.04 15.69 17.77
N VAL A 13 0.75 15.29 16.52
CA VAL A 13 0.71 16.24 15.42
C VAL A 13 -0.49 17.12 15.71
N ALA A 14 -0.24 18.24 16.38
CA ALA A 14 -1.22 19.30 16.59
C ALA A 14 -1.85 19.64 15.23
N ALA A 15 -3.11 20.08 15.24
CA ALA A 15 -3.70 20.68 14.05
C ALA A 15 -2.81 21.87 13.67
N ASP A 16 -2.01 21.67 12.63
CA ASP A 16 -0.96 22.60 12.27
C ASP A 16 -1.62 23.77 11.55
N ALA A 17 -1.40 24.99 12.02
CA ALA A 17 -2.07 26.20 11.54
C ALA A 17 -1.70 26.55 10.07
N SER A 18 -0.90 25.70 9.42
CA SER A 18 -0.45 25.76 8.04
C SER A 18 -1.49 25.27 7.02
N ASP A 19 -2.51 24.51 7.46
CA ASP A 19 -3.52 23.98 6.53
C ASP A 19 -4.56 25.05 6.17
N GLY A 20 -4.82 25.23 4.87
CA GLY A 20 -5.74 26.24 4.38
C GLY A 20 -7.16 26.11 4.95
N TRP A 21 -7.86 27.23 5.11
CA TRP A 21 -9.19 27.29 5.74
C TRP A 21 -10.20 26.26 5.19
N LEU A 22 -10.21 26.03 3.87
CA LEU A 22 -11.07 25.02 3.24
C LEU A 22 -10.78 23.60 3.72
N ILE A 23 -9.51 23.24 3.92
CA ILE A 23 -9.10 21.94 4.43
C ILE A 23 -9.57 21.78 5.87
N GLN A 24 -9.44 22.81 6.69
CA GLN A 24 -9.97 22.79 8.06
C GLN A 24 -11.50 22.58 8.09
N CYS A 25 -12.24 23.16 7.13
CA CYS A 25 -13.67 22.90 6.99
C CYS A 25 -13.96 21.43 6.59
N CYS A 26 -13.17 20.85 5.69
CA CYS A 26 -13.25 19.43 5.36
C CYS A 26 -12.96 18.53 6.57
N GLU A 27 -11.92 18.84 7.34
CA GLU A 27 -11.48 18.09 8.53
C GLU A 27 -12.47 18.16 9.69
N ARG A 28 -13.29 19.22 9.74
CA ARG A 28 -14.41 19.35 10.68
C ARG A 28 -15.70 18.69 10.17
N GLY A 29 -15.71 18.19 8.94
CA GLY A 29 -16.88 17.57 8.32
C GLY A 29 -17.98 18.57 7.98
N TRP A 30 -17.65 19.84 7.78
CA TRP A 30 -18.64 20.90 7.49
C TRP A 30 -19.06 20.93 6.01
N LEU A 31 -18.26 20.34 5.12
CA LEU A 31 -18.53 20.31 3.70
C LEU A 31 -19.12 18.95 3.28
N PRO A 32 -20.16 18.93 2.44
CA PRO A 32 -20.68 17.68 1.89
C PRO A 32 -19.64 16.96 1.04
N ASP A 33 -19.61 15.62 1.11
CA ASP A 33 -18.63 14.79 0.40
C ASP A 33 -18.59 15.08 -1.11
N GLY A 34 -19.74 15.39 -1.74
CA GLY A 34 -19.79 15.77 -3.16
C GLY A 34 -18.98 17.02 -3.50
N LEU A 35 -18.98 18.03 -2.62
CA LEU A 35 -18.20 19.26 -2.78
C LEU A 35 -16.71 18.98 -2.55
N VAL A 36 -16.39 18.16 -1.54
CA VAL A 36 -15.01 17.72 -1.26
C VAL A 36 -14.43 16.99 -2.48
N ARG A 37 -15.18 16.04 -3.06
CA ARG A 37 -14.78 15.32 -4.27
C ARG A 37 -14.60 16.25 -5.48
N ALA A 38 -15.44 17.28 -5.62
CA ALA A 38 -15.28 18.27 -6.69
C ALA A 38 -13.96 19.06 -6.55
N GLY A 39 -13.60 19.45 -5.32
CA GLY A 39 -12.31 20.07 -5.01
C GLY A 39 -11.13 19.15 -5.33
N MET A 40 -11.19 17.89 -4.88
CA MET A 40 -10.18 16.86 -5.17
C MET A 40 -9.98 16.67 -6.69
N ARG A 41 -11.06 16.60 -7.47
CA ARG A 41 -10.97 16.52 -8.95
C ARG A 41 -10.36 17.75 -9.59
N ALA A 42 -10.51 18.93 -9.00
CA ALA A 42 -9.86 20.14 -9.48
C ALA A 42 -8.33 20.08 -9.24
N LEU A 43 -7.91 19.65 -8.05
CA LEU A 43 -6.49 19.44 -7.72
C LEU A 43 -5.86 18.37 -8.62
N MET A 44 -6.56 17.26 -8.88
CA MET A 44 -6.11 16.22 -9.80
C MET A 44 -5.91 16.75 -11.23
N ARG A 45 -6.87 17.52 -11.75
CA ARG A 45 -6.74 18.18 -13.07
C ARG A 45 -5.54 19.11 -13.13
N GLN A 46 -5.29 19.86 -12.06
CA GLN A 46 -4.12 20.70 -11.96
C GLN A 46 -2.84 19.85 -11.99
N ARG A 47 -2.73 18.83 -11.14
CA ARG A 47 -1.56 17.94 -11.10
C ARG A 47 -1.25 17.30 -12.46
N LEU A 48 -2.27 16.82 -13.18
CA LEU A 48 -2.09 16.25 -14.52
C LEU A 48 -1.50 17.27 -15.51
N ARG A 49 -1.88 18.55 -15.42
CA ARG A 49 -1.29 19.61 -16.25
C ARG A 49 0.14 19.93 -15.83
N ASP A 50 0.38 20.06 -14.53
CA ASP A 50 1.68 20.46 -13.97
C ASP A 50 2.76 19.39 -14.24
N GLU A 51 2.38 18.11 -14.22
CA GLU A 51 3.24 16.98 -14.57
C GLU A 51 3.35 16.72 -16.08
N GLY A 52 2.68 17.53 -16.91
CA GLY A 52 2.83 17.47 -18.36
C GLY A 52 2.10 16.32 -19.04
N LEU A 53 0.91 15.91 -18.56
CA LEU A 53 0.12 14.84 -19.19
C LEU A 53 0.01 15.02 -20.72
N ASN A 54 -0.29 16.25 -21.15
CA ASN A 54 -0.48 16.61 -22.56
C ASN A 54 0.75 17.28 -23.20
N ASP A 55 1.90 17.27 -22.54
CA ASP A 55 3.18 17.80 -23.04
C ASP A 55 4.23 16.69 -23.00
N GLY A 56 4.47 16.08 -24.17
CA GLY A 56 5.37 14.93 -24.28
C GLY A 56 6.83 15.25 -23.93
N GLU A 57 7.31 16.45 -24.24
CA GLU A 57 8.68 16.85 -23.96
C GLU A 57 8.87 17.12 -22.47
N LEU A 58 7.95 17.88 -21.86
CA LEU A 58 7.96 18.13 -20.42
C LEU A 58 7.86 16.81 -19.63
N ARG A 59 6.95 15.92 -20.03
CA ARG A 59 6.79 14.61 -19.39
C ARG A 59 8.07 13.79 -19.47
N SER A 60 8.71 13.73 -20.64
CA SER A 60 9.96 12.98 -20.81
C SER A 60 11.09 13.56 -19.95
N ARG A 61 11.23 14.90 -19.91
CA ARG A 61 12.22 15.57 -19.06
C ARG A 61 12.02 15.27 -17.57
N ARG A 62 10.79 15.36 -17.08
CA ARG A 62 10.43 15.05 -15.69
C ARG A 62 10.69 13.59 -15.35
N PHE A 63 10.31 12.67 -16.24
CA PHE A 63 10.53 11.24 -16.04
C PHE A 63 12.02 10.90 -15.94
N ASN A 64 12.86 11.44 -16.82
CA ASN A 64 14.32 11.24 -16.77
C ASN A 64 14.93 11.85 -15.50
N ALA A 65 14.52 13.04 -15.10
CA ALA A 65 14.99 13.65 -13.85
C ALA A 65 14.63 12.80 -12.62
N LEU A 66 13.41 12.24 -12.59
CA LEU A 66 12.99 11.32 -11.54
C LEU A 66 13.83 10.03 -11.56
N LEU A 67 14.10 9.46 -12.74
CA LEU A 67 14.94 8.27 -12.87
C LEU A 67 16.34 8.49 -12.30
N ASP A 68 16.98 9.61 -12.66
CA ASP A 68 18.30 9.97 -12.15
C ASP A 68 18.29 10.09 -10.61
N GLU A 69 17.25 10.70 -10.04
CA GLU A 69 17.04 10.80 -8.58
C GLU A 69 16.88 9.41 -7.94
N LEU A 70 16.03 8.55 -8.50
CA LEU A 70 15.77 7.20 -7.98
C LEU A 70 17.03 6.33 -8.03
N HIS A 71 17.84 6.44 -9.09
CA HIS A 71 19.12 5.74 -9.21
C HIS A 71 20.14 6.21 -8.16
N GLY A 72 20.15 7.50 -7.83
CA GLY A 72 21.03 8.09 -6.81
C GLY A 72 20.54 7.91 -5.37
N SER A 73 19.30 7.47 -5.17
CA SER A 73 18.67 7.33 -3.85
C SER A 73 19.07 6.05 -3.11
N PRO A 74 18.88 5.97 -1.78
CA PRO A 74 18.83 4.69 -1.07
C PRO A 74 17.59 3.87 -1.46
N ILE A 75 17.49 2.61 -1.01
CA ILE A 75 16.32 1.74 -1.28
C ILE A 75 15.01 2.39 -0.81
N ALA A 76 15.02 3.02 0.37
CA ALA A 76 13.89 3.76 0.91
C ALA A 76 14.38 4.97 1.71
N ILE A 77 13.51 5.97 1.82
CA ILE A 77 13.68 7.14 2.69
C ILE A 77 12.51 7.18 3.67
N GLU A 78 12.65 7.91 4.78
CA GLU A 78 11.55 8.19 5.71
C GLU A 78 10.82 6.91 6.22
N THR A 79 11.55 5.81 6.41
CA THR A 79 10.95 4.50 6.73
C THR A 79 10.19 4.50 8.06
N ASP A 80 10.61 5.33 9.01
CA ASP A 80 9.95 5.46 10.31
C ASP A 80 8.68 6.33 10.24
N ALA A 81 8.70 7.40 9.42
CA ALA A 81 7.53 8.26 9.22
C ALA A 81 6.41 7.53 8.47
N ALA A 82 6.74 6.74 7.44
CA ALA A 82 5.78 5.89 6.73
C ALA A 82 5.09 4.89 7.67
N ASN A 83 5.83 4.35 8.65
CA ASN A 83 5.27 3.43 9.65
C ASN A 83 4.29 4.11 10.59
N THR A 84 4.67 5.32 11.02
CA THR A 84 3.90 6.17 11.93
C THR A 84 2.56 6.58 11.30
N GLN A 85 2.54 6.96 10.01
CA GLN A 85 1.35 7.51 9.36
C GLN A 85 0.24 6.47 9.08
N HIS A 86 0.58 5.23 8.73
CA HIS A 86 -0.40 4.22 8.30
C HIS A 86 -0.65 3.09 9.29
N TYR A 87 0.27 2.80 10.20
CA TYR A 87 0.23 1.55 10.99
C TYR A 87 0.17 1.76 12.50
N GLU A 88 -0.08 3.01 12.96
CA GLU A 88 -0.23 3.35 14.39
C GLU A 88 -1.61 3.06 14.97
N LEU A 89 -2.61 2.79 14.13
CA LEU A 89 -3.90 2.37 14.62
C LEU A 89 -3.88 0.89 15.01
N PRO A 90 -4.55 0.52 16.12
CA PRO A 90 -4.59 -0.86 16.55
C PRO A 90 -5.35 -1.73 15.53
N PRO A 91 -5.12 -3.06 15.51
CA PRO A 91 -5.79 -3.96 14.56
C PRO A 91 -7.31 -3.82 14.53
N ALA A 92 -7.92 -3.53 15.69
CA ALA A 92 -9.36 -3.30 15.83
C ALA A 92 -9.91 -2.18 14.92
N PHE A 93 -9.08 -1.18 14.58
CA PHE A 93 -9.46 -0.15 13.61
C PHE A 93 -9.65 -0.76 12.21
N PHE A 94 -8.66 -1.51 11.73
CA PHE A 94 -8.69 -2.15 10.41
C PHE A 94 -9.78 -3.22 10.33
N GLU A 95 -9.93 -4.02 11.37
CA GLU A 95 -11.01 -5.01 11.49
C GLU A 95 -12.41 -4.42 11.44
N ALA A 96 -12.55 -3.14 11.81
CA ALA A 96 -13.86 -2.52 11.87
C ALA A 96 -14.43 -2.11 10.50
N HIS A 97 -13.57 -1.91 9.49
CA HIS A 97 -14.01 -1.31 8.22
C HIS A 97 -13.41 -1.95 6.95
N LEU A 98 -12.28 -2.65 7.05
CA LEU A 98 -11.78 -3.45 5.93
C LEU A 98 -12.65 -4.70 5.72
N GLY A 99 -12.37 -5.46 4.66
CA GLY A 99 -13.02 -6.73 4.41
C GLY A 99 -12.53 -7.84 5.35
N PRO A 100 -13.15 -9.02 5.32
CA PRO A 100 -12.87 -10.12 6.25
C PRO A 100 -11.42 -10.63 6.19
N GLN A 101 -10.71 -10.38 5.09
CA GLN A 101 -9.30 -10.75 4.96
C GLN A 101 -8.34 -9.67 5.47
N LEU A 102 -8.83 -8.50 5.87
CA LEU A 102 -8.06 -7.30 6.20
C LEU A 102 -7.11 -6.89 5.07
N LYS A 103 -7.58 -7.00 3.82
CA LYS A 103 -6.79 -6.58 2.67
C LYS A 103 -6.81 -5.06 2.61
N TYR A 104 -5.68 -4.43 2.95
CA TYR A 104 -5.50 -2.97 2.86
C TYR A 104 -4.75 -2.60 1.57
N SER A 105 -5.37 -2.93 0.44
CA SER A 105 -4.91 -2.62 -0.93
C SER A 105 -6.05 -2.89 -1.91
N CYS A 106 -5.93 -2.45 -3.17
CA CYS A 106 -6.97 -2.58 -4.21
C CYS A 106 -7.55 -4.00 -4.36
N ALA A 107 -8.87 -4.17 -4.22
CA ALA A 107 -9.58 -5.44 -4.46
C ALA A 107 -10.05 -5.55 -5.92
N LEU A 108 -10.58 -6.69 -6.37
CA LEU A 108 -10.97 -6.90 -7.77
C LEU A 108 -12.49 -7.08 -7.88
N TYR A 109 -13.13 -6.37 -8.79
CA TYR A 109 -14.58 -6.42 -9.01
C TYR A 109 -14.90 -6.81 -10.47
N PRO A 110 -14.79 -8.10 -10.84
CA PRO A 110 -14.96 -8.54 -12.23
C PRO A 110 -16.29 -8.11 -12.87
N ASN A 111 -17.40 -8.17 -12.13
CA ASN A 111 -18.74 -7.85 -12.60
C ASN A 111 -19.24 -6.49 -12.07
N GLY A 112 -18.57 -5.95 -11.05
CA GLY A 112 -18.91 -4.66 -10.45
C GLY A 112 -20.04 -4.71 -9.43
N ASN A 113 -20.50 -5.89 -9.04
CA ASN A 113 -21.53 -6.11 -8.03
C ASN A 113 -21.06 -7.00 -6.87
N GLU A 114 -19.79 -7.38 -6.85
CA GLU A 114 -19.18 -8.15 -5.77
C GLU A 114 -19.25 -7.38 -4.45
N THR A 115 -19.53 -8.10 -3.36
CA THR A 115 -19.27 -7.63 -2.00
C THR A 115 -17.76 -7.41 -1.80
N LEU A 116 -17.38 -6.63 -0.79
CA LEU A 116 -15.95 -6.43 -0.48
C LEU A 116 -15.22 -7.77 -0.22
N ALA A 117 -15.88 -8.73 0.44
CA ALA A 117 -15.31 -10.05 0.71
C ALA A 117 -15.03 -10.85 -0.58
N GLU A 118 -15.99 -10.87 -1.50
CA GLU A 118 -15.82 -11.51 -2.81
C GLU A 118 -14.73 -10.81 -3.63
N ALA A 119 -14.65 -9.49 -3.56
CA ALA A 119 -13.65 -8.72 -4.27
C ALA A 119 -12.21 -8.94 -3.74
N GLU A 120 -12.06 -9.09 -2.42
CA GLU A 120 -10.77 -9.47 -1.80
C GLU A 120 -10.32 -10.83 -2.31
N GLU A 121 -11.21 -11.83 -2.29
CA GLU A 121 -10.92 -13.19 -2.77
C GLU A 121 -10.59 -13.20 -4.26
N ALA A 122 -11.34 -12.47 -5.09
CA ALA A 122 -11.09 -12.36 -6.52
C ALA A 122 -9.70 -11.79 -6.82
N MET A 123 -9.25 -10.80 -6.03
CA MET A 123 -7.92 -10.24 -6.19
C MET A 123 -6.83 -11.22 -5.75
N PHE A 124 -7.02 -11.97 -4.67
CA PHE A 124 -6.06 -13.00 -4.26
C PHE A 124 -5.96 -14.15 -5.27
N ALA A 125 -7.08 -14.59 -5.84
CA ALA A 125 -7.08 -15.55 -6.94
C ALA A 125 -6.32 -15.00 -8.16
N CYS A 126 -6.48 -13.72 -8.48
CA CYS A 126 -5.73 -13.05 -9.55
C CYS A 126 -4.21 -13.03 -9.26
N TYR A 127 -3.79 -12.75 -8.03
CA TYR A 127 -2.38 -12.83 -7.64
C TYR A 127 -1.85 -14.26 -7.79
N ALA A 128 -2.61 -15.25 -7.32
CA ALA A 128 -2.21 -16.65 -7.41
C ALA A 128 -1.98 -17.08 -8.86
N GLU A 129 -2.84 -16.67 -9.78
CA GLU A 129 -2.68 -16.92 -11.22
C GLU A 129 -1.44 -16.20 -11.78
N ARG A 130 -1.36 -14.87 -11.60
CA ARG A 130 -0.33 -14.02 -12.22
C ARG A 130 1.07 -14.29 -11.67
N ALA A 131 1.18 -14.60 -10.39
CA ALA A 131 2.42 -15.02 -9.73
C ALA A 131 2.70 -16.52 -9.90
N SER A 132 1.77 -17.29 -10.48
CA SER A 132 1.88 -18.74 -10.63
C SER A 132 2.18 -19.44 -9.29
N LEU A 133 1.39 -19.10 -8.27
CA LEU A 133 1.46 -19.69 -6.94
C LEU A 133 0.90 -21.10 -6.96
N ALA A 134 1.61 -22.02 -6.32
CA ALA A 134 1.24 -23.42 -6.23
C ALA A 134 1.60 -24.00 -4.87
N ASP A 135 0.92 -25.07 -4.51
CA ASP A 135 1.22 -25.81 -3.28
C ASP A 135 2.63 -26.42 -3.34
N GLY A 136 3.28 -26.56 -2.18
CA GLY A 136 4.65 -27.07 -2.09
C GLY A 136 5.77 -26.05 -2.34
N GLN A 137 5.44 -24.81 -2.74
CA GLN A 137 6.42 -23.73 -2.96
C GLN A 137 6.88 -23.09 -1.65
N CYS A 138 8.07 -22.49 -1.66
CA CYS A 138 8.49 -21.50 -0.68
C CYS A 138 8.18 -20.09 -1.20
N ILE A 139 7.25 -19.39 -0.53
CA ILE A 139 6.69 -18.12 -1.00
C ILE A 139 7.00 -17.00 0.01
N LEU A 140 7.62 -15.92 -0.45
CA LEU A 140 7.85 -14.70 0.33
C LEU A 140 6.76 -13.66 0.06
N ASP A 141 6.06 -13.21 1.10
CA ASP A 141 5.18 -12.03 1.11
C ASP A 141 5.97 -10.83 1.66
N LEU A 142 6.43 -9.96 0.75
CA LEU A 142 7.32 -8.84 1.02
C LEU A 142 6.52 -7.55 1.23
N GLY A 143 6.46 -7.09 2.48
CA GLY A 143 5.58 -5.99 2.89
C GLY A 143 4.18 -6.50 3.22
N CYS A 144 4.08 -7.54 4.06
CA CYS A 144 2.84 -8.31 4.21
C CYS A 144 1.67 -7.57 4.90
N GLY A 145 1.90 -6.37 5.45
CA GLY A 145 0.89 -5.60 6.18
C GLY A 145 0.27 -6.39 7.33
N TRP A 146 -1.07 -6.48 7.37
CA TRP A 146 -1.80 -7.32 8.32
C TRP A 146 -1.82 -8.81 7.94
N GLY A 147 -0.98 -9.26 7.01
CA GLY A 147 -0.84 -10.66 6.60
C GLY A 147 -2.05 -11.22 5.87
N SER A 148 -2.85 -10.35 5.24
CA SER A 148 -4.05 -10.74 4.49
C SER A 148 -3.74 -11.81 3.43
N LEU A 149 -2.74 -11.57 2.58
CA LEU A 149 -2.26 -12.52 1.59
C LEU A 149 -1.51 -13.69 2.23
N SER A 150 -0.62 -13.43 3.19
CA SER A 150 0.12 -14.47 3.93
C SER A 150 -0.79 -15.56 4.52
N LEU A 151 -1.85 -15.15 5.24
CA LEU A 151 -2.82 -16.06 5.86
C LEU A 151 -3.67 -16.78 4.81
N TRP A 152 -4.04 -16.08 3.73
CA TRP A 152 -4.76 -16.68 2.60
C TRP A 152 -3.94 -17.78 1.92
N MET A 153 -2.67 -17.50 1.59
CA MET A 153 -1.76 -18.47 0.98
C MET A 153 -1.51 -19.66 1.89
N ALA A 154 -1.26 -19.42 3.18
CA ALA A 154 -1.01 -20.49 4.16
C ALA A 154 -2.19 -21.46 4.25
N LYS A 155 -3.43 -20.94 4.23
CA LYS A 155 -4.65 -21.75 4.20
C LYS A 155 -4.84 -22.47 2.86
N ARG A 156 -4.58 -21.79 1.74
CA ARG A 156 -4.84 -22.29 0.38
C ARG A 156 -3.86 -23.37 -0.07
N TYR A 157 -2.65 -23.33 0.46
CA TYR A 157 -1.50 -24.15 0.07
C TYR A 157 -0.85 -24.78 1.32
N PRO A 158 -1.43 -25.86 1.87
CA PRO A 158 -1.00 -26.44 3.14
C PRO A 158 0.41 -27.04 3.11
N ASN A 159 0.94 -27.41 1.94
CA ASN A 159 2.29 -27.94 1.77
C ASN A 159 3.31 -26.87 1.38
N ALA A 160 2.86 -25.64 1.05
CA ALA A 160 3.75 -24.52 0.81
C ALA A 160 4.32 -23.98 2.12
N ARG A 161 5.54 -23.42 2.07
CA ARG A 161 6.14 -22.65 3.17
C ARG A 161 5.97 -21.17 2.89
N ILE A 162 5.14 -20.50 3.68
CA ILE A 162 4.90 -19.07 3.57
C ILE A 162 5.83 -18.33 4.54
N VAL A 163 6.54 -17.35 4.01
CA VAL A 163 7.40 -16.45 4.78
C VAL A 163 6.89 -15.04 4.57
N ALA A 164 6.59 -14.32 5.64
CA ALA A 164 6.09 -12.96 5.58
C ALA A 164 7.14 -12.01 6.18
N LEU A 165 7.40 -10.88 5.50
CA LEU A 165 8.25 -9.82 6.04
C LEU A 165 7.43 -8.55 6.24
N SER A 166 7.33 -8.13 7.50
CA SER A 166 6.78 -6.84 7.91
C SER A 166 7.85 -6.03 8.64
N ASN A 167 7.77 -4.72 8.64
CA ASN A 167 8.62 -3.86 9.48
C ASN A 167 7.98 -3.59 10.86
N SER A 168 6.74 -4.03 11.10
CA SER A 168 5.98 -3.80 12.32
C SER A 168 5.92 -5.04 13.20
N ARG A 169 6.32 -4.87 14.47
CA ARG A 169 6.16 -5.91 15.50
C ARG A 169 4.67 -6.20 15.79
N GLY A 170 3.82 -5.16 15.76
CA GLY A 170 2.38 -5.30 16.00
C GLY A 170 1.69 -6.13 14.93
N GLN A 171 2.03 -5.90 13.65
CA GLN A 171 1.55 -6.72 12.54
C GLN A 171 2.00 -8.17 12.70
N ARG A 172 3.28 -8.40 12.99
CA ARG A 172 3.79 -9.76 13.26
C ARG A 172 2.99 -10.48 14.34
N SER A 173 2.84 -9.88 15.51
CA SER A 173 2.12 -10.50 16.62
C SER A 173 0.66 -10.79 16.27
N TRP A 174 0.00 -9.90 15.53
CA TRP A 174 -1.37 -10.13 15.07
C TRP A 174 -1.45 -11.32 14.09
N ILE A 175 -0.53 -11.38 13.11
CA ILE A 175 -0.52 -12.46 12.10
C ILE A 175 -0.24 -13.81 12.77
N GLU A 176 0.73 -13.90 13.67
CA GLU A 176 1.06 -15.14 14.38
C GLU A 176 -0.11 -15.63 15.24
N ALA A 177 -0.79 -14.72 15.94
CA ALA A 177 -2.01 -15.06 16.71
C ALA A 177 -3.11 -15.60 15.78
N ARG A 178 -3.34 -14.94 14.64
CA ARG A 178 -4.37 -15.33 13.68
C ARG A 178 -4.05 -16.65 12.97
N ALA A 179 -2.77 -16.92 12.72
CA ALA A 179 -2.31 -18.21 12.20
C ALA A 179 -2.57 -19.33 13.22
N ALA A 180 -2.24 -19.11 14.50
CA ALA A 180 -2.48 -20.06 15.57
C ALA A 180 -3.97 -20.37 15.76
N GLU A 181 -4.83 -19.34 15.78
CA GLU A 181 -6.30 -19.49 15.84
C GLU A 181 -6.85 -20.36 14.71
N ARG A 182 -6.24 -20.30 13.53
CA ARG A 182 -6.65 -21.02 12.32
C ARG A 182 -5.92 -22.36 12.13
N GLY A 183 -5.01 -22.73 13.05
CA GLY A 183 -4.20 -23.94 12.95
C GLY A 183 -3.21 -23.94 11.77
N LEU A 184 -2.79 -22.76 11.30
CA LEU A 184 -1.85 -22.62 10.18
C LEU A 184 -0.41 -22.75 10.69
N THR A 185 0.24 -23.86 10.37
CA THR A 185 1.60 -24.19 10.84
C THR A 185 2.69 -23.91 9.81
N ASN A 186 2.30 -23.53 8.60
CA ASN A 186 3.18 -23.34 7.45
C ASN A 186 3.54 -21.87 7.16
N LEU A 187 3.25 -20.96 8.09
CA LEU A 187 3.54 -19.53 8.00
C LEU A 187 4.59 -19.11 9.03
N THR A 188 5.65 -18.43 8.59
CA THR A 188 6.65 -17.78 9.45
C THR A 188 6.68 -16.28 9.19
N VAL A 189 6.68 -15.46 10.23
CA VAL A 189 6.67 -14.00 10.11
C VAL A 189 7.97 -13.41 10.66
N HIS A 190 8.66 -12.64 9.83
CA HIS A 190 9.85 -11.88 10.21
C HIS A 190 9.51 -10.41 10.40
N THR A 191 10.19 -9.77 11.35
CA THR A 191 10.16 -8.31 11.51
C THR A 191 11.48 -7.72 11.08
N GLY A 192 11.48 -6.81 10.10
CA GLY A 192 12.68 -6.14 9.63
C GLY A 192 12.42 -5.02 8.63
N ASN A 193 13.31 -4.03 8.59
CA ASN A 193 13.32 -3.01 7.56
C ASN A 193 13.97 -3.59 6.29
N ILE A 194 13.26 -3.57 5.16
CA ILE A 194 13.75 -4.08 3.88
C ILE A 194 15.10 -3.49 3.44
N VAL A 195 15.44 -2.27 3.87
CA VAL A 195 16.73 -1.64 3.55
C VAL A 195 17.89 -2.48 4.11
N ASP A 196 17.80 -2.85 5.38
CA ASP A 196 18.90 -3.47 6.13
C ASP A 196 18.72 -4.98 6.37
N PHE A 197 17.49 -5.48 6.24
CA PHE A 197 17.15 -6.87 6.54
C PHE A 197 17.79 -7.83 5.53
N ASP A 198 18.40 -8.89 6.02
CA ASP A 198 18.76 -10.05 5.20
C ASP A 198 18.41 -11.33 5.95
N PHE A 199 18.18 -12.40 5.21
CA PHE A 199 17.92 -13.71 5.80
C PHE A 199 19.25 -14.34 6.21
N ALA A 200 19.41 -14.64 7.50
CA ALA A 200 20.67 -15.10 8.10
C ALA A 200 21.28 -16.34 7.40
N GLU A 201 20.45 -17.21 6.83
CA GLU A 201 20.87 -18.45 6.18
C GLU A 201 20.35 -18.53 4.73
N MET A 202 20.71 -17.54 3.89
CA MET A 202 20.34 -17.56 2.47
C MET A 202 21.25 -18.52 1.67
N PRO A 203 20.70 -19.57 1.02
CA PRO A 203 21.49 -20.46 0.17
C PRO A 203 22.09 -19.72 -1.03
N LYS A 204 23.24 -20.18 -1.56
CA LYS A 204 23.88 -19.61 -2.76
C LYS A 204 22.98 -19.60 -4.01
N GLY A 205 21.91 -20.39 -4.03
CA GLY A 205 20.91 -20.42 -5.11
C GLY A 205 19.60 -19.70 -4.78
N GLY A 206 19.52 -18.96 -3.67
CA GLY A 206 18.27 -18.41 -3.15
C GLY A 206 17.36 -19.47 -2.51
N LEU A 207 16.28 -19.00 -1.88
CA LEU A 207 15.36 -19.82 -1.10
C LEU A 207 13.96 -19.88 -1.71
N PHE A 208 13.48 -18.76 -2.25
CA PHE A 208 12.09 -18.58 -2.60
C PHE A 208 11.81 -18.97 -4.05
N ASP A 209 10.78 -19.79 -4.26
CA ASP A 209 10.22 -20.09 -5.58
C ASP A 209 9.38 -18.91 -6.08
N ARG A 210 8.77 -18.17 -5.15
CA ARG A 210 7.94 -17.00 -5.43
C ARG A 210 8.22 -15.89 -4.43
N VAL A 211 8.28 -14.68 -4.92
CA VAL A 211 8.22 -13.46 -4.11
C VAL A 211 7.02 -12.66 -4.57
N VAL A 212 6.20 -12.21 -3.63
CA VAL A 212 5.02 -11.39 -3.88
C VAL A 212 5.15 -10.12 -3.06
N SER A 213 4.87 -8.97 -3.67
CA SER A 213 4.85 -7.70 -2.96
C SER A 213 3.63 -6.90 -3.41
N ILE A 214 2.80 -6.48 -2.44
CA ILE A 214 1.53 -5.80 -2.69
C ILE A 214 1.58 -4.41 -2.04
N GLU A 215 1.54 -3.36 -2.87
CA GLU A 215 1.52 -1.95 -2.46
C GLU A 215 2.63 -1.58 -1.44
N MET A 216 3.84 -2.07 -1.67
CA MET A 216 5.03 -1.77 -0.87
C MET A 216 6.09 -0.95 -1.65
N PHE A 217 6.11 -1.07 -2.98
CA PHE A 217 7.11 -0.43 -3.85
C PHE A 217 6.91 1.10 -3.96
N GLU A 218 5.71 1.61 -3.68
CA GLU A 218 5.36 3.03 -3.69
C GLU A 218 6.09 3.81 -2.60
N HIS A 219 6.53 3.11 -1.54
CA HIS A 219 7.33 3.66 -0.46
C HIS A 219 8.84 3.60 -0.74
N MET A 220 9.25 2.93 -1.83
CA MET A 220 10.66 2.74 -2.17
C MET A 220 11.16 3.87 -3.09
N LYS A 221 12.48 3.91 -3.29
CA LYS A 221 13.15 4.89 -4.16
C LYS A 221 14.06 4.18 -5.15
N ASN A 222 15.15 3.58 -4.67
CA ASN A 222 16.06 2.87 -5.56
C ASN A 222 15.57 1.45 -5.87
N TYR A 223 14.75 1.36 -6.93
CA TYR A 223 14.18 0.09 -7.40
C TYR A 223 15.25 -0.88 -7.91
N GLY A 224 16.35 -0.39 -8.49
CA GLY A 224 17.46 -1.25 -8.96
C GLY A 224 18.12 -2.00 -7.81
N LEU A 225 18.52 -1.29 -6.76
CA LEU A 225 19.09 -1.91 -5.55
C LEU A 225 18.10 -2.86 -4.86
N LEU A 226 16.82 -2.49 -4.82
CA LEU A 226 15.76 -3.34 -4.25
C LEU A 226 15.57 -4.62 -5.05
N LEU A 227 15.43 -4.52 -6.38
CA LEU A 227 15.23 -5.68 -7.25
C LEU A 227 16.47 -6.59 -7.24
N GLY A 228 17.67 -6.03 -7.22
CA GLY A 228 18.91 -6.80 -7.05
C GLY A 228 18.98 -7.51 -5.69
N LYS A 229 18.47 -6.89 -4.62
CA LYS A 229 18.33 -7.55 -3.31
C LYS A 229 17.35 -8.71 -3.35
N ILE A 230 16.16 -8.50 -3.91
CA ILE A 230 15.13 -9.53 -4.06
C ILE A 230 15.65 -10.69 -4.93
N ALA A 231 16.37 -10.39 -6.02
CA ALA A 231 16.96 -11.39 -6.90
C ALA A 231 17.90 -12.33 -6.13
N ARG A 232 18.67 -11.86 -5.14
CA ARG A 232 19.53 -12.75 -4.33
C ARG A 232 18.74 -13.77 -3.49
N TRP A 233 17.52 -13.44 -3.10
CA TRP A 233 16.67 -14.32 -2.30
C TRP A 233 15.90 -15.35 -3.13
N MET A 234 15.74 -15.08 -4.42
CA MET A 234 14.99 -15.88 -5.38
C MET A 234 15.77 -17.10 -5.87
N ARG A 235 15.10 -18.24 -6.09
CA ARG A 235 15.65 -19.37 -6.85
C ARG A 235 15.85 -19.02 -8.33
N PRO A 236 16.66 -19.79 -9.11
CA PRO A 236 16.92 -19.49 -10.52
C PRO A 236 15.66 -19.37 -11.40
N ASP A 237 14.65 -20.19 -11.14
CA ASP A 237 13.37 -20.24 -11.87
C ASP A 237 12.23 -19.48 -11.13
N ALA A 238 12.58 -18.71 -10.10
CA ALA A 238 11.60 -18.01 -9.30
C ALA A 238 10.95 -16.85 -10.03
N VAL A 239 9.76 -16.50 -9.57
CA VAL A 239 8.98 -15.36 -10.05
C VAL A 239 8.84 -14.33 -8.93
N LEU A 240 9.10 -13.07 -9.24
CA LEU A 240 8.65 -11.93 -8.43
C LEU A 240 7.36 -11.39 -9.05
N PHE A 241 6.31 -11.27 -8.24
CA PHE A 241 5.09 -10.58 -8.60
C PHE A 241 4.95 -9.29 -7.78
N VAL A 242 4.69 -8.19 -8.46
CA VAL A 242 4.52 -6.87 -7.83
C VAL A 242 3.14 -6.34 -8.20
N HIS A 243 2.36 -5.96 -7.20
CA HIS A 243 1.17 -5.11 -7.35
C HIS A 243 1.54 -3.72 -6.85
N ILE A 244 1.38 -2.71 -7.71
CA ILE A 244 1.64 -1.32 -7.37
C ILE A 244 0.47 -0.45 -7.87
N PHE A 245 0.04 0.56 -7.13
CA PHE A 245 -0.78 1.60 -7.74
C PHE A 245 0.09 2.51 -8.62
N ALA A 246 -0.46 3.01 -9.72
CA ALA A 246 0.29 3.78 -10.71
C ALA A 246 -0.59 4.79 -11.45
N HIS A 247 0.05 5.77 -12.07
CA HIS A 247 -0.53 6.54 -13.17
C HIS A 247 -0.15 5.88 -14.50
N ARG A 248 -1.04 5.90 -15.50
CA ARG A 248 -0.79 5.22 -16.79
C ARG A 248 0.49 5.68 -17.51
N THR A 249 0.92 6.93 -17.33
CA THR A 249 2.04 7.52 -18.09
C THR A 249 2.97 8.46 -17.31
N LEU A 250 2.60 8.87 -16.09
CA LEU A 250 3.29 9.92 -15.34
C LEU A 250 3.91 9.26 -14.12
N ALA A 251 5.07 9.75 -13.69
CA ALA A 251 5.70 9.34 -12.44
C ALA A 251 6.15 10.59 -11.70
N TYR A 252 5.92 10.65 -10.39
CA TYR A 252 6.26 11.79 -9.55
C TYR A 252 6.26 11.43 -8.07
N HIS A 253 6.93 12.22 -7.24
CA HIS A 253 6.88 12.06 -5.80
C HIS A 253 5.64 12.71 -5.16
N PHE A 254 5.17 12.09 -4.07
CA PHE A 254 4.28 12.73 -3.11
C PHE A 254 5.13 13.60 -2.18
N GLN A 255 5.08 14.91 -2.41
CA GLN A 255 5.83 15.90 -1.64
C GLN A 255 4.85 16.87 -0.98
N VAL A 256 5.28 17.46 0.13
CA VAL A 256 4.60 18.60 0.75
C VAL A 256 5.33 19.85 0.27
N GLN A 257 4.76 20.53 -0.72
CA GLN A 257 5.27 21.78 -1.27
C GLN A 257 4.52 22.98 -0.68
N ASP A 258 3.21 22.84 -0.46
CA ASP A 258 2.38 23.86 0.17
C ASP A 258 1.25 23.27 1.03
N GLY A 259 0.43 24.16 1.61
CA GLY A 259 -0.69 23.79 2.48
C GLY A 259 -1.82 23.03 1.81
N THR A 260 -1.77 22.77 0.49
CA THR A 260 -2.74 21.95 -0.26
C THR A 260 -2.32 20.49 -0.38
N ASP A 261 -1.06 20.15 -0.06
CA ASP A 261 -0.50 18.80 -0.09
C ASP A 261 -0.88 17.96 1.15
N TRP A 262 -2.13 18.10 1.59
CA TRP A 262 -2.69 17.42 2.75
C TRP A 262 -2.52 15.89 2.67
N MET A 263 -2.69 15.32 1.48
CA MET A 263 -2.57 13.88 1.26
C MET A 263 -1.14 13.38 1.53
N SER A 264 -0.15 14.09 0.99
CA SER A 264 1.27 13.81 1.22
C SER A 264 1.58 13.97 2.71
N LYS A 265 1.16 15.08 3.33
CA LYS A 265 1.44 15.41 4.73
C LYS A 265 0.95 14.37 5.74
N TYR A 266 -0.27 13.86 5.55
CA TYR A 266 -0.91 13.00 6.55
C TYR A 266 -0.79 11.49 6.26
N PHE A 267 -0.62 11.09 5.00
CA PHE A 267 -0.66 9.67 4.63
C PHE A 267 0.40 9.25 3.62
N PHE A 268 1.06 10.11 2.85
CA PHE A 268 2.00 9.64 1.81
C PHE A 268 3.35 10.37 1.84
N THR A 269 3.84 10.71 3.03
CA THR A 269 5.14 11.41 3.14
C THR A 269 6.23 10.53 2.54
N GLY A 270 6.98 11.10 1.59
CA GLY A 270 8.07 10.38 0.93
C GLY A 270 7.62 9.29 -0.04
N GLY A 271 6.33 9.20 -0.39
CA GLY A 271 5.83 8.24 -1.38
C GLY A 271 6.19 8.60 -2.82
N THR A 272 6.04 7.65 -3.72
CA THR A 272 6.15 7.84 -5.18
C THR A 272 4.85 7.38 -5.84
N MET A 273 4.29 8.21 -6.73
CA MET A 273 3.34 7.75 -7.74
C MET A 273 4.17 7.26 -8.94
N PRO A 274 4.26 5.94 -9.17
CA PRO A 274 4.98 5.40 -10.32
C PRO A 274 4.14 5.55 -11.60
N SER A 275 4.81 5.51 -12.75
CA SER A 275 4.14 5.22 -14.01
C SER A 275 4.03 3.71 -14.22
N GLU A 276 3.10 3.26 -15.06
CA GLU A 276 3.02 1.86 -15.51
C GLU A 276 4.35 1.34 -16.10
N ALA A 277 5.15 2.23 -16.70
CA ALA A 277 6.42 1.87 -17.30
C ALA A 277 7.62 1.98 -16.35
N LEU A 278 7.49 2.59 -15.17
CA LEU A 278 8.65 2.99 -14.35
C LEU A 278 9.58 1.81 -14.02
N LEU A 279 9.02 0.65 -13.66
CA LEU A 279 9.84 -0.52 -13.29
C LEU A 279 10.51 -1.21 -14.49
N LEU A 280 10.20 -0.84 -15.74
CA LEU A 280 10.93 -1.32 -16.92
C LEU A 280 12.34 -0.76 -16.99
N GLU A 281 12.60 0.37 -16.34
CA GLU A 281 13.92 1.03 -16.32
C GLU A 281 14.90 0.38 -15.34
N PHE A 282 14.43 -0.57 -14.51
CA PHE A 282 15.23 -1.24 -13.48
C PHE A 282 15.27 -2.74 -13.72
N GLN A 283 16.05 -3.18 -14.71
CA GLN A 283 16.07 -4.59 -15.13
C GLN A 283 17.46 -5.23 -15.09
N ASP A 284 18.38 -4.77 -14.26
CA ASP A 284 19.75 -5.33 -14.23
C ASP A 284 19.77 -6.79 -13.76
N ASP A 285 19.12 -7.10 -12.62
CA ASP A 285 19.10 -8.45 -12.04
C ASP A 285 17.83 -9.27 -12.37
N LEU A 286 16.72 -8.56 -12.62
CA LEU A 286 15.43 -9.16 -12.93
C LEU A 286 14.90 -8.56 -14.23
N ARG A 287 14.25 -9.37 -15.06
CA ARG A 287 13.53 -8.88 -16.26
C ARG A 287 12.04 -9.03 -16.09
N MET A 288 11.29 -8.04 -16.57
CA MET A 288 9.84 -8.09 -16.63
C MET A 288 9.43 -9.07 -17.72
N ALA A 289 8.78 -10.16 -17.33
CA ALA A 289 8.23 -11.16 -18.23
C ALA A 289 6.83 -10.76 -18.73
N ARG A 290 6.06 -10.05 -17.91
CA ARG A 290 4.69 -9.62 -18.24
C ARG A 290 4.26 -8.46 -17.32
N HIS A 291 3.36 -7.61 -17.82
CA HIS A 291 2.62 -6.64 -17.02
C HIS A 291 1.14 -6.69 -17.36
N TRP A 292 0.32 -6.16 -16.46
CA TRP A 292 -1.12 -6.01 -16.63
C TRP A 292 -1.59 -4.71 -15.98
N TRP A 293 -2.51 -4.02 -16.64
CA TRP A 293 -3.25 -2.91 -16.05
C TRP A 293 -4.56 -3.40 -15.41
N VAL A 294 -4.85 -2.90 -14.22
CA VAL A 294 -6.10 -3.08 -13.51
C VAL A 294 -6.73 -1.70 -13.36
N SER A 295 -7.94 -1.52 -13.90
CA SER A 295 -8.63 -0.23 -13.90
C SER A 295 -8.73 0.35 -12.47
N GLY A 296 -8.54 1.66 -12.36
CA GLY A 296 -8.74 2.38 -11.10
C GLY A 296 -10.14 2.23 -10.53
N MET A 297 -11.15 1.89 -11.35
CA MET A 297 -12.51 1.67 -10.87
C MET A 297 -12.60 0.58 -9.80
N HIS A 298 -11.70 -0.41 -9.83
CA HIS A 298 -11.63 -1.42 -8.78
C HIS A 298 -11.17 -0.84 -7.44
N TYR A 299 -10.11 -0.01 -7.45
CA TYR A 299 -9.64 0.63 -6.21
C TYR A 299 -10.64 1.68 -5.72
N ALA A 300 -11.28 2.40 -6.65
CA ALA A 300 -12.30 3.38 -6.31
C ALA A 300 -13.44 2.75 -5.50
N ARG A 301 -13.93 1.60 -5.98
CA ARG A 301 -14.98 0.82 -5.32
C ARG A 301 -14.51 0.20 -4.00
N THR A 302 -13.27 -0.29 -3.93
CA THR A 302 -12.67 -0.73 -2.65
C THR A 302 -12.69 0.39 -1.62
N ALA A 303 -12.25 1.59 -1.98
CA ALA A 303 -12.23 2.73 -1.08
C ALA A 303 -13.65 3.20 -0.70
N ASP A 304 -14.62 3.12 -1.62
CA ASP A 304 -16.03 3.42 -1.30
C ASP A 304 -16.61 2.40 -0.29
N HIS A 305 -16.31 1.10 -0.43
CA HIS A 305 -16.70 0.09 0.56
C HIS A 305 -16.04 0.34 1.92
N TRP A 306 -14.74 0.66 1.96
CA TRP A 306 -14.05 1.00 3.20
C TRP A 306 -14.63 2.26 3.86
N LEU A 307 -14.93 3.30 3.08
CA LEU A 307 -15.56 4.52 3.57
C LEU A 307 -16.94 4.23 4.18
N ALA A 308 -17.78 3.48 3.47
CA ALA A 308 -19.12 3.12 3.96
C ALA A 308 -19.05 2.32 5.26
N ASN A 309 -18.14 1.35 5.34
CA ASN A 309 -17.95 0.55 6.56
C ASN A 309 -17.35 1.39 7.70
N LEU A 310 -16.43 2.31 7.41
CA LEU A 310 -15.85 3.23 8.38
C LEU A 310 -16.93 4.12 9.00
N ASP A 311 -17.81 4.67 8.15
CA ASP A 311 -18.95 5.49 8.58
C ASP A 311 -19.93 4.70 9.44
N ALA A 312 -20.26 3.46 9.04
CA ALA A 312 -21.10 2.57 9.82
C ALA A 312 -20.46 2.16 11.17
N ALA A 313 -19.14 2.11 11.24
CA ALA A 313 -18.38 1.74 12.44
C ALA A 313 -18.03 2.91 13.36
N ARG A 314 -18.47 4.15 13.05
CA ARG A 314 -18.08 5.37 13.77
C ARG A 314 -18.17 5.25 15.29
N ASP A 315 -19.33 4.86 15.82
CA ASP A 315 -19.57 4.82 17.27
C ASP A 315 -18.70 3.76 17.95
N ARG A 316 -18.46 2.63 17.28
CA ARG A 316 -17.56 1.57 17.75
C ARG A 316 -16.09 2.01 17.73
N LEU A 317 -15.71 2.83 16.76
CA LEU A 317 -14.33 3.27 16.56
C LEU A 317 -13.95 4.51 17.37
N MET A 318 -14.91 5.37 17.73
CA MET A 318 -14.59 6.60 18.46
C MET A 318 -13.78 6.37 19.75
N PRO A 319 -14.04 5.33 20.58
CA PRO A 319 -13.19 5.01 21.72
C PRO A 319 -11.74 4.69 21.32
N VAL A 320 -11.53 3.99 20.21
CA VAL A 320 -10.20 3.69 19.65
C VAL A 320 -9.48 4.98 19.27
N PHE A 321 -10.17 5.88 18.55
CA PHE A 321 -9.61 7.19 18.19
C PHE A 321 -9.29 8.07 19.41
N ILE A 322 -10.13 8.05 20.44
CA ILE A 322 -9.88 8.77 21.71
C ILE A 322 -8.65 8.20 22.42
N GLN A 323 -8.50 6.87 22.44
CA GLN A 323 -7.35 6.21 23.04
C GLN A 323 -6.05 6.53 22.29
N THR A 324 -6.08 6.53 20.95
CA THR A 324 -4.88 6.75 20.12
C THR A 324 -4.50 8.22 20.02
N TYR A 325 -5.44 9.12 19.73
CA TYR A 325 -5.16 10.53 19.41
C TYR A 325 -5.59 11.52 20.49
N GLY A 326 -6.29 11.06 21.53
CA GLY A 326 -6.88 11.90 22.55
C GLY A 326 -8.25 12.47 22.14
N LYS A 327 -9.08 12.74 23.16
CA LYS A 327 -10.46 13.23 22.98
C LYS A 327 -10.61 14.46 22.08
N PRO A 328 -9.74 15.49 22.14
CA PRO A 328 -9.89 16.68 21.29
C PRO A 328 -9.69 16.40 19.80
N GLN A 329 -8.82 15.45 19.45
CA GLN A 329 -8.41 15.18 18.07
C GLN A 329 -9.14 13.99 17.44
N ALA A 330 -9.81 13.15 18.25
CA ALA A 330 -10.44 11.91 17.79
C ALA A 330 -11.42 12.11 16.62
N ALA A 331 -12.31 13.10 16.72
CA ALA A 331 -13.28 13.39 15.68
C ALA A 331 -12.64 13.92 14.38
N VAL A 332 -11.60 14.74 14.50
CA VAL A 332 -10.82 15.24 13.37
C VAL A 332 -10.13 14.08 12.68
N TRP A 333 -9.41 13.23 13.42
CA TRP A 333 -8.74 12.07 12.84
C TRP A 333 -9.71 11.09 12.19
N PHE A 334 -10.88 10.84 12.77
CA PHE A 334 -11.91 10.05 12.11
C PHE A 334 -12.30 10.66 10.75
N GLN A 335 -12.51 11.97 10.70
CA GLN A 335 -12.81 12.68 9.46
C GLN A 335 -11.62 12.68 8.48
N ARG A 336 -10.37 12.74 8.95
CA ARG A 336 -9.18 12.58 8.10
C ARG A 336 -9.15 11.21 7.42
N TRP A 337 -9.48 10.13 8.14
CA TRP A 337 -9.60 8.80 7.55
C TRP A 337 -10.74 8.72 6.50
N ARG A 338 -11.88 9.36 6.75
CA ARG A 338 -12.94 9.50 5.72
C ARG A 338 -12.42 10.24 4.49
N MET A 339 -11.76 11.38 4.70
CA MET A 339 -11.17 12.18 3.61
C MET A 339 -10.12 11.41 2.82
N PHE A 340 -9.33 10.57 3.48
CA PHE A 340 -8.39 9.68 2.81
C PHE A 340 -9.10 8.73 1.85
N TYR A 341 -10.12 8.00 2.31
CA TYR A 341 -10.87 7.10 1.42
C TYR A 341 -11.67 7.84 0.33
N LEU A 342 -12.19 9.04 0.62
CA LEU A 342 -12.75 9.92 -0.41
C LEU A 342 -11.72 10.31 -1.47
N ALA A 343 -10.48 10.61 -1.06
CA ALA A 343 -9.39 10.97 -1.97
C ALA A 343 -8.98 9.79 -2.84
N VAL A 344 -8.77 8.60 -2.24
CA VAL A 344 -8.45 7.36 -2.96
C VAL A 344 -9.55 7.03 -3.96
N SER A 345 -10.81 7.02 -3.51
CA SER A 345 -11.97 6.77 -4.37
C SER A 345 -12.04 7.75 -5.56
N THR A 346 -11.82 9.03 -5.30
CA THR A 346 -11.88 10.07 -6.32
C THR A 346 -10.71 10.00 -7.30
N LEU A 347 -9.51 9.67 -6.83
CA LEU A 347 -8.29 9.55 -7.64
C LEU A 347 -8.42 8.39 -8.62
N PHE A 348 -8.68 7.19 -8.11
CA PHE A 348 -8.78 6.00 -8.93
C PHE A 348 -10.09 5.93 -9.72
N GLY A 349 -11.12 6.67 -9.33
CA GLY A 349 -12.34 6.83 -10.12
C GLY A 349 -12.24 7.93 -11.20
N TYR A 350 -11.14 8.67 -11.26
CA TYR A 350 -10.97 9.77 -12.20
C TYR A 350 -10.92 9.25 -13.65
N ALA A 351 -11.65 9.92 -14.55
CA ALA A 351 -11.79 9.53 -15.96
C ALA A 351 -12.15 8.04 -16.13
N ASP A 352 -13.16 7.59 -15.39
CA ASP A 352 -13.63 6.20 -15.36
C ASP A 352 -12.53 5.18 -15.01
N GLY A 353 -11.55 5.60 -14.22
CA GLY A 353 -10.41 4.78 -13.77
C GLY A 353 -9.34 4.53 -14.84
N ASN A 354 -9.16 5.48 -15.75
CA ASN A 354 -8.18 5.40 -16.83
C ASN A 354 -6.96 6.33 -16.70
N GLU A 355 -6.89 7.19 -15.68
CA GLU A 355 -5.67 7.97 -15.40
C GLU A 355 -4.79 7.29 -14.34
N TRP A 356 -5.36 7.03 -13.16
CA TRP A 356 -4.73 6.24 -12.10
C TRP A 356 -5.40 4.88 -11.98
N GLY A 357 -4.58 3.85 -11.78
CA GLY A 357 -5.01 2.48 -11.64
C GLY A 357 -3.97 1.65 -10.91
N VAL A 358 -3.98 0.36 -11.15
CA VAL A 358 -3.05 -0.58 -10.53
C VAL A 358 -2.31 -1.34 -11.62
N ALA A 359 -0.99 -1.38 -11.52
CA ALA A 359 -0.16 -2.18 -12.40
C ALA A 359 0.32 -3.43 -11.66
N HIS A 360 0.16 -4.57 -12.33
CA HIS A 360 0.75 -5.83 -11.89
C HIS A 360 1.94 -6.16 -12.79
N TYR A 361 3.03 -6.59 -12.20
CA TYR A 361 4.22 -7.00 -12.92
C TYR A 361 4.65 -8.38 -12.50
N ARG A 362 5.12 -9.16 -13.48
CA ARG A 362 5.78 -10.43 -13.26
C ARG A 362 7.22 -10.31 -13.74
N PHE A 363 8.16 -10.48 -12.81
CA PHE A 363 9.58 -10.51 -13.05
C PHE A 363 10.14 -11.93 -12.93
N VAL A 364 11.19 -12.20 -13.69
CA VAL A 364 12.01 -13.42 -13.60
C VAL A 364 13.47 -13.04 -13.54
N LYS A 365 14.33 -13.94 -13.05
CA LYS A 365 15.78 -13.73 -13.09
C LYS A 365 16.32 -13.59 -14.51
N ARG A 366 17.35 -12.76 -14.66
CA ARG A 366 18.14 -12.65 -15.90
C ARG A 366 19.22 -13.72 -15.99
#